data_AF-A0A3B4V0A3-F1
#
_entry.id   AF-A0A3B4V0A3-F1
#
_cell.length_a   1.000
_cell.length_b   1.000
_cell.length_c   1.000
_cell.angle_alpha   90.00
_cell.angle_beta   90.00
_cell.angle_gamma   90.00
#
_symmetry.space_group_name_H-M   'P 1'
#
loop_
_entity.id
_entity.type
_entity.pdbx_description
1 polymer ?
#
loop_
_entity_poly.entity_id
_entity_poly.type
_entity_poly.pdbx_seq_one_letter_code
_entity_poly.pdbx_strand_id
1 'polypeptide(L)'
;PPACPTALNLAAICHQGEGRPRYPASFFPGSGASHFRRRGNAINRLESWYSLCCGGQVAQQSHQILCCAQQAWKQALSQFCVEEYATMTVPYECCENRGDARWKCFDSELPNPNYNPTPGYTAPQVPAELGFTFNANAC
;
A
#
# COMPACT_ATOMS: atom_id res chain seq x y z
N PRO A 1 -9.01 -2.32 -0.96
CA PRO A 1 -7.53 -2.39 -0.89
C PRO A 1 -6.92 -1.71 -2.13
N PRO A 2 -5.67 -1.24 -2.09
CA PRO A 2 -4.96 -0.81 -3.31
C PRO A 2 -4.77 -1.99 -4.26
N ALA A 3 -4.93 -1.73 -5.56
CA ALA A 3 -4.66 -2.73 -6.59
C ALA A 3 -3.21 -3.22 -6.55
N CYS A 4 -3.01 -4.50 -6.87
CA CYS A 4 -1.70 -5.06 -7.10
C CYS A 4 -1.01 -4.29 -8.23
N PRO A 5 0.28 -3.92 -8.08
CA PRO A 5 1.02 -3.27 -9.14
C PRO A 5 1.15 -4.16 -10.38
N THR A 6 0.81 -3.58 -11.53
CA THR A 6 0.92 -4.15 -12.87
C THR A 6 1.52 -3.11 -13.80
N ALA A 7 1.97 -3.52 -14.98
CA ALA A 7 2.44 -2.56 -15.99
C ALA A 7 1.36 -1.52 -16.37
N LEU A 8 0.07 -1.87 -16.26
CA LEU A 8 -1.06 -1.01 -16.63
C LEU A 8 -1.30 0.12 -15.62
N ASN A 9 -1.07 -0.12 -14.33
CA ASN A 9 -1.31 0.87 -13.27
C ASN A 9 -0.03 1.50 -12.69
N LEU A 10 1.15 1.07 -13.15
CA LEU A 10 2.44 1.54 -12.64
C LEU A 10 2.63 3.06 -12.79
N ALA A 11 2.19 3.62 -13.92
CA ALA A 11 2.26 5.07 -14.15
C ALA A 11 1.39 5.84 -13.14
N ALA A 12 0.20 5.34 -12.82
CA ALA A 12 -0.65 5.94 -11.79
C ALA A 12 0.00 5.82 -10.42
N ILE A 13 0.55 4.65 -10.06
CA ILE A 13 1.28 4.43 -8.81
C ILE A 13 2.40 5.47 -8.64
N CYS A 14 3.27 5.61 -9.63
CA CYS A 14 4.47 6.44 -9.51
C CYS A 14 4.25 7.94 -9.68
N HIS A 15 3.30 8.36 -10.51
CA HIS A 15 3.19 9.77 -10.88
C HIS A 15 1.97 10.48 -10.28
N GLN A 16 1.07 9.74 -9.63
CA GLN A 16 -0.23 10.28 -9.20
C GLN A 16 -0.50 10.05 -7.70
N GLY A 17 0.56 9.77 -6.92
CA GLY A 17 0.45 9.50 -5.48
C GLY A 17 -0.09 10.65 -4.63
N GLU A 18 0.17 11.89 -5.03
CA GLU A 18 -0.36 13.09 -4.35
C GLU A 18 -1.88 13.20 -4.47
N GLY A 19 -2.49 12.55 -5.46
CA GLY A 19 -3.94 12.55 -5.66
C GLY A 19 -4.67 11.44 -4.90
N ARG A 20 -3.98 10.67 -4.02
CA ARG A 20 -4.58 9.54 -3.29
C ARG A 20 -4.61 9.80 -1.78
N PRO A 21 -5.65 9.32 -1.06
CA PRO A 21 -5.80 9.60 0.36
C PRO A 21 -4.57 9.25 1.21
N ARG A 22 -4.27 10.12 2.19
CA ARG A 22 -3.38 9.85 3.32
C ARG A 22 -4.12 10.07 4.62
N TYR A 23 -3.73 9.32 5.64
CA TYR A 23 -4.45 9.26 6.91
C TYR A 23 -3.52 9.64 8.06
N PRO A 24 -3.28 10.94 8.32
CA PRO A 24 -2.50 11.38 9.47
C PRO A 24 -3.18 10.99 10.78
N ALA A 25 -2.44 11.00 11.90
CA ALA A 25 -2.97 10.63 13.21
C ALA A 25 -4.20 11.46 13.63
N SER A 26 -4.29 12.71 13.17
CA SER A 26 -5.42 13.62 13.41
C SER A 26 -6.68 13.29 12.59
N PHE A 27 -6.60 12.42 11.57
CA PHE A 27 -7.73 12.10 10.69
C PHE A 27 -8.81 11.29 11.41
N PHE A 28 -8.43 10.41 12.33
CA PHE A 28 -9.36 9.53 13.03
C PHE A 28 -9.60 9.99 14.47
N PRO A 29 -10.80 9.76 15.02
CA PRO A 29 -11.06 9.97 16.43
C PRO A 29 -10.10 9.18 17.34
N GLY A 30 -9.79 9.75 18.51
CA GLY A 30 -8.88 9.16 19.50
C GLY A 30 -9.33 7.79 20.01
N SER A 31 -10.64 7.53 20.03
CA SER A 31 -11.26 6.26 20.44
C SER A 31 -12.22 5.72 19.36
N GLY A 32 -12.54 4.42 19.40
CA GLY A 32 -13.56 3.81 18.55
C GLY A 32 -13.19 3.62 17.06
N ALA A 33 -12.01 4.06 16.62
CA ALA A 33 -11.58 4.02 15.21
C ALA A 33 -10.28 3.23 14.98
N SER A 34 -9.90 2.33 15.88
CA SER A 34 -8.63 1.59 15.83
C SER A 34 -8.47 0.79 14.53
N HIS A 35 -9.51 0.10 14.09
CA HIS A 35 -9.48 -0.68 12.84
C HIS A 35 -9.33 0.20 11.60
N PHE A 36 -9.97 1.37 11.55
CA PHE A 36 -9.76 2.33 10.45
C PHE A 36 -8.35 2.93 10.48
N ARG A 37 -7.80 3.19 11.66
CA ARG A 37 -6.40 3.64 11.81
C ARG A 37 -5.41 2.64 11.25
N ARG A 38 -5.55 1.34 11.53
CA ARG A 38 -4.66 0.31 10.96
C ARG A 38 -4.74 0.25 9.44
N ARG A 39 -5.95 0.34 8.87
CA ARG A 39 -6.13 0.47 7.41
C ARG A 39 -5.46 1.72 6.85
N GLY A 40 -5.65 2.87 7.49
CA GLY A 40 -5.03 4.13 7.07
C GLY A 40 -3.49 4.09 7.14
N ASN A 41 -2.95 3.51 8.21
CA ASN A 41 -1.51 3.29 8.37
C ASN A 41 -0.95 2.39 7.26
N ALA A 42 -1.65 1.30 6.92
CA ALA A 42 -1.27 0.43 5.82
C ALA A 42 -1.22 1.16 4.48
N ILE A 43 -2.17 2.08 4.22
CA ILE A 43 -2.15 2.93 3.01
C ILE A 43 -0.97 3.90 3.03
N ASN A 44 -0.75 4.63 4.13
CA ASN A 44 0.37 5.57 4.25
C ASN A 44 1.71 4.87 4.02
N ARG A 45 1.88 3.68 4.61
CA ARG A 45 3.06 2.83 4.44
C ARG A 45 3.27 2.41 3.01
N LEU A 46 2.24 1.86 2.38
CA LEU A 46 2.33 1.44 0.99
C LEU A 46 2.76 2.59 0.08
N GLU A 47 2.15 3.76 0.27
CA GLU A 47 2.42 4.93 -0.56
C GLU A 47 3.82 5.49 -0.34
N SER A 48 4.29 5.54 0.91
CA SER A 48 5.69 5.87 1.22
C SER A 48 6.66 4.90 0.53
N TRP A 49 6.33 3.60 0.48
CA TRP A 49 7.20 2.61 -0.15
C TRP A 49 7.12 2.64 -1.68
N TYR A 50 5.98 3.00 -2.25
CA TYR A 50 5.89 3.31 -3.68
C TYR A 50 6.79 4.49 -4.06
N SER A 51 6.84 5.56 -3.26
CA SER A 51 7.77 6.68 -3.52
C SER A 51 9.23 6.23 -3.55
N LEU A 52 9.62 5.22 -2.75
CA LEU A 52 10.96 4.63 -2.81
C LEU A 52 11.20 3.88 -4.13
N CYS A 53 10.24 3.06 -4.57
CA CYS A 53 10.35 2.30 -5.82
C CYS A 53 10.34 3.19 -7.07
N CYS A 54 9.57 4.27 -7.03
CA CYS A 54 9.37 5.20 -8.14
C CYS A 54 10.41 6.33 -8.16
N GLY A 55 11.36 6.33 -7.22
CA GLY A 55 12.46 7.29 -7.14
C GLY A 55 13.83 6.62 -7.10
N GLY A 56 14.88 7.44 -6.99
CA GLY A 56 16.25 6.98 -6.76
C GLY A 56 16.81 6.05 -7.84
N GLN A 57 17.62 5.07 -7.42
CA GLN A 57 18.29 4.11 -8.32
C GLN A 57 17.31 3.12 -8.96
N VAL A 58 16.24 2.71 -8.26
CA VAL A 58 15.23 1.78 -8.78
C VAL A 58 14.51 2.38 -9.99
N ALA A 59 14.19 3.67 -9.94
CA ALA A 59 13.54 4.39 -11.03
C ALA A 59 14.36 4.44 -12.33
N GLN A 60 15.67 4.19 -12.28
CA GLN A 60 16.52 4.15 -13.47
C GLN A 60 16.32 2.88 -14.31
N GLN A 61 15.67 1.85 -13.75
CA GLN A 61 15.48 0.56 -14.39
C GLN A 61 13.99 0.18 -14.38
N SER A 62 13.30 0.43 -15.49
CA SER A 62 11.83 0.30 -15.60
C SER A 62 11.27 -1.05 -15.15
N HIS A 63 11.95 -2.16 -15.45
CA HIS A 63 11.52 -3.49 -15.00
C HIS A 63 11.60 -3.66 -13.46
N GLN A 64 12.55 -3.00 -12.82
CA GLN A 64 12.76 -3.10 -11.37
C GLN A 64 11.71 -2.31 -10.59
N ILE A 65 11.18 -1.22 -11.16
CA ILE A 65 10.10 -0.43 -10.54
C ILE A 65 8.88 -1.31 -10.28
N LEU A 66 8.44 -2.09 -11.28
CA LEU A 66 7.28 -2.97 -11.13
C LEU A 66 7.52 -4.03 -10.04
N CYS A 67 8.66 -4.70 -10.09
CA CYS A 67 9.00 -5.72 -9.09
C CYS A 67 9.10 -5.12 -7.68
N CYS A 68 9.74 -3.96 -7.54
CA CYS A 68 9.82 -3.22 -6.28
C CYS A 68 8.43 -2.87 -5.75
N ALA A 69 7.56 -2.31 -6.60
CA ALA A 69 6.20 -1.96 -6.20
C ALA A 69 5.41 -3.20 -5.77
N GLN A 70 5.54 -4.34 -6.47
CA GLN A 70 4.90 -5.59 -6.07
C GLN A 70 5.42 -6.12 -4.72
N GLN A 71 6.72 -6.02 -4.47
CA GLN A 71 7.31 -6.36 -3.16
C GLN A 71 6.77 -5.43 -2.06
N ALA A 72 6.76 -4.12 -2.29
CA ALA A 72 6.21 -3.14 -1.37
C ALA A 72 4.74 -3.42 -1.04
N TRP A 73 3.93 -3.73 -2.06
CA TRP A 73 2.52 -4.09 -1.92
C TRP A 73 2.32 -5.34 -1.05
N LYS A 74 3.02 -6.44 -1.37
CA LYS A 74 2.92 -7.68 -0.59
C LYS A 74 3.41 -7.49 0.84
N GLN A 75 4.50 -6.75 1.05
CA GLN A 75 5.05 -6.52 2.38
C GLN A 75 4.15 -5.60 3.22
N ALA A 76 3.57 -4.54 2.63
CA ALA A 76 2.70 -3.62 3.34
C ALA A 76 1.42 -4.34 3.81
N LEU A 77 0.83 -5.18 2.95
CA LEU A 77 -0.33 -6.00 3.28
C LEU A 77 0.01 -7.12 4.28
N SER A 78 1.22 -7.70 4.19
CA SER A 78 1.70 -8.65 5.21
C SER A 78 1.77 -7.99 6.58
N GLN A 79 2.35 -6.79 6.64
CA GLN A 79 2.48 -6.01 7.88
C GLN A 79 1.10 -5.61 8.42
N PHE A 80 0.18 -5.18 7.54
CA PHE A 80 -1.21 -4.93 7.93
C PHE A 80 -1.86 -6.17 8.57
N CYS A 81 -1.68 -7.35 7.99
CA CYS A 81 -2.21 -8.57 8.58
C CYS A 81 -1.58 -8.91 9.94
N VAL A 82 -0.28 -8.70 10.12
CA VAL A 82 0.37 -8.84 11.44
C VAL A 82 -0.26 -7.89 12.45
N GLU A 83 -0.50 -6.64 12.07
CA GLU A 83 -1.15 -5.62 12.92
C GLU A 83 -2.60 -5.96 13.26
N GLU A 84 -3.36 -6.54 12.32
CA GLU A 84 -4.72 -7.00 12.55
C GLU A 84 -4.75 -8.14 13.59
N TYR A 85 -3.86 -9.12 13.46
CA TYR A 85 -3.72 -10.24 14.40
C TYR A 85 -3.12 -9.85 15.76
N ALA A 86 -2.43 -8.71 15.86
CA ALA A 86 -1.88 -8.21 17.12
C ALA A 86 -2.96 -7.56 18.03
N THR A 87 -4.24 -7.68 17.66
CA THR A 87 -5.36 -7.10 18.42
C THR A 87 -6.42 -8.16 18.72
N MET A 88 -7.33 -7.85 19.66
CA MET A 88 -8.45 -8.73 20.01
C MET A 88 -9.65 -8.61 19.07
N THR A 89 -9.54 -7.83 17.98
CA THR A 89 -10.61 -7.71 16.99
C THR A 89 -10.50 -8.80 15.92
N VAL A 90 -11.62 -9.15 15.29
CA VAL A 90 -11.61 -10.00 14.09
C VAL A 90 -10.71 -9.34 13.04
N PRO A 91 -9.72 -10.04 12.49
CA PRO A 91 -8.83 -9.49 11.47
C PRO A 91 -9.60 -9.26 10.16
N TYR A 92 -9.05 -8.42 9.30
CA TYR A 92 -9.53 -8.30 7.94
C TYR A 92 -9.55 -9.68 7.23
N GLU A 93 -10.66 -10.02 6.59
CA GLU A 93 -10.94 -11.36 6.02
C GLU A 93 -9.80 -11.89 5.12
N CYS A 94 -9.20 -11.04 4.29
CA CYS A 94 -8.11 -11.46 3.41
C CYS A 94 -6.85 -11.90 4.16
N CYS A 95 -6.68 -11.49 5.41
CA CYS A 95 -5.54 -11.89 6.24
C CYS A 95 -5.61 -13.35 6.70
N GLU A 96 -6.81 -13.95 6.69
CA GLU A 96 -7.01 -15.38 6.99
C GLU A 96 -6.44 -16.28 5.89
N ASN A 97 -6.39 -15.77 4.65
CA ASN A 97 -5.78 -16.46 3.53
C ASN A 97 -4.25 -16.51 3.65
N ARG A 98 -3.63 -17.51 3.02
CA ARG A 98 -2.17 -17.74 3.00
C ARG A 98 -1.62 -17.83 1.58
N GLY A 99 -0.32 -17.58 1.45
CA GLY A 99 0.36 -17.60 0.16
C GLY A 99 -0.33 -16.71 -0.87
N ASP A 100 -0.43 -17.17 -2.11
CA ASP A 100 -1.02 -16.41 -3.21
C ASP A 100 -2.53 -16.16 -3.05
N ALA A 101 -3.24 -17.00 -2.29
CA ALA A 101 -4.67 -16.78 -2.04
C ALA A 101 -4.91 -15.46 -1.28
N ARG A 102 -3.98 -15.06 -0.41
CA ARG A 102 -4.02 -13.77 0.28
C ARG A 102 -3.98 -12.62 -0.71
N TRP A 103 -3.03 -12.67 -1.66
CA TRP A 103 -2.86 -11.63 -2.65
C TRP A 103 -4.05 -11.53 -3.59
N LYS A 104 -4.58 -12.67 -4.03
CA LYS A 104 -5.81 -12.71 -4.84
C LYS A 104 -6.99 -12.08 -4.11
N CYS A 105 -7.15 -12.32 -2.81
CA CYS A 105 -8.21 -11.70 -2.02
C CYS A 105 -8.05 -10.18 -1.92
N PHE A 106 -6.84 -9.69 -1.65
CA PHE A 106 -6.60 -8.23 -1.60
C PHE A 106 -6.74 -7.54 -2.96
N ASP A 107 -6.63 -8.28 -4.06
CA ASP A 107 -6.73 -7.77 -5.43
C ASP A 107 -8.09 -8.12 -6.09
N SER A 108 -9.01 -8.76 -5.37
CA SER A 108 -10.34 -9.12 -5.90
C SER A 108 -11.34 -8.00 -5.69
N GLU A 109 -12.20 -7.78 -6.70
CA GLU A 109 -13.35 -6.87 -6.65
C GLU A 109 -13.00 -5.44 -6.20
N LEU A 110 -11.98 -4.87 -6.84
CA LEU A 110 -11.47 -3.54 -6.50
C LEU A 110 -12.36 -2.43 -7.07
N PRO A 111 -12.81 -1.47 -6.23
CA PRO A 111 -13.48 -0.25 -6.73
C PRO A 111 -12.55 0.65 -7.56
N ASN A 112 -11.24 0.52 -7.38
CA ASN A 112 -10.22 1.30 -8.09
C ASN A 112 -9.07 0.38 -8.58
N PRO A 113 -9.30 -0.44 -9.62
CA PRO A 113 -8.34 -1.45 -10.09
C PRO A 113 -7.07 -0.86 -10.71
N ASN A 114 -7.13 0.41 -11.15
CA ASN A 114 -5.98 1.12 -11.72
C ASN A 114 -5.27 2.01 -10.69
N TYR A 115 -5.73 2.02 -9.44
CA TYR A 115 -5.20 2.86 -8.37
C TYR A 115 -5.05 4.34 -8.77
N ASN A 116 -6.07 4.84 -9.46
CA ASN A 116 -6.15 6.20 -9.94
C ASN A 116 -6.29 7.20 -8.78
N PRO A 117 -5.83 8.45 -8.97
CA PRO A 117 -6.05 9.54 -8.03
C PRO A 117 -7.51 9.95 -7.99
N THR A 118 -7.89 10.65 -6.93
CA THR A 118 -9.14 11.39 -6.83
C THR A 118 -8.97 12.77 -7.48
N PRO A 119 -9.75 13.12 -8.51
CA PRO A 119 -9.67 14.44 -9.15
C PRO A 119 -9.86 15.58 -8.16
N GLY A 120 -8.99 16.59 -8.21
CA GLY A 120 -9.06 17.77 -7.34
C GLY A 120 -8.65 17.54 -5.87
N TYR A 121 -8.21 16.32 -5.52
CA TYR A 121 -7.68 16.02 -4.19
C TYR A 121 -6.16 16.22 -4.14
N THR A 122 -5.66 16.67 -2.99
CA THR A 122 -4.23 16.69 -2.67
C THR A 122 -4.03 16.09 -1.30
N ALA A 123 -3.16 15.09 -1.23
CA ALA A 123 -2.84 14.37 -0.03
C ALA A 123 -2.20 15.29 1.03
N PRO A 124 -2.60 15.19 2.31
CA PRO A 124 -1.83 15.79 3.38
C PRO A 124 -0.48 15.08 3.48
N GLN A 125 0.54 15.82 3.91
CA GLN A 125 1.85 15.25 4.17
C GLN A 125 1.78 14.32 5.38
N VAL A 126 2.32 13.11 5.22
CA VAL A 126 2.50 12.13 6.30
C VAL A 126 3.97 11.73 6.37
N PRO A 127 4.49 11.37 7.56
CA PRO A 127 5.87 10.90 7.68
C PRO A 127 6.16 9.72 6.77
N ALA A 128 7.39 9.65 6.26
CA ALA A 128 7.85 8.49 5.52
C ALA A 128 7.90 7.26 6.43
N GLU A 129 7.51 6.11 5.89
CA GLU A 129 7.48 4.83 6.59
C GLU A 129 8.74 4.04 6.27
N LEU A 130 9.46 3.65 7.33
CA LEU A 130 10.67 2.83 7.23
C LEU A 130 10.31 1.34 7.12
N GLY A 131 11.33 0.48 6.95
CA GLY A 131 11.16 -0.97 7.04
C GLY A 131 10.89 -1.70 5.72
N PHE A 132 10.99 -1.01 4.59
CA PHE A 132 11.01 -1.65 3.28
C PHE A 132 12.41 -1.54 2.64
N THR A 133 12.87 -2.66 2.09
CA THR A 133 14.12 -2.74 1.34
C THR A 133 13.86 -3.59 0.11
N PHE A 134 14.05 -3.00 -1.06
CA PHE A 134 13.85 -3.69 -2.32
C PHE A 134 14.92 -4.78 -2.51
N ASN A 135 14.48 -6.00 -2.86
CA ASN A 135 15.36 -7.09 -3.24
C ASN A 135 15.27 -7.35 -4.75
N ALA A 136 16.23 -6.82 -5.51
CA ALA A 136 16.29 -7.00 -6.96
C ALA A 136 16.49 -8.46 -7.41
N ASN A 137 17.02 -9.33 -6.53
CA ASN A 137 17.24 -10.75 -6.84
C ASN A 137 15.98 -11.62 -6.64
N ALA A 138 14.91 -11.05 -6.10
CA ALA A 138 13.61 -11.69 -5.94
C ALA A 138 12.60 -11.23 -7.02
N CYS A 139 13.13 -10.67 -8.10
CA CYS A 139 12.49 -10.47 -9.38
C CYS A 139 12.91 -11.62 -10.31
#